data_AF-A0A961FS36-F1
#
_entry.id   AF-A0A961FS36-F1
#
_cell.length_a   1.000
_cell.length_b   1.000
_cell.length_c   1.000
_cell.angle_alpha   90.00
_cell.angle_beta   90.00
_cell.angle_gamma   90.00
#
_symmetry.space_group_name_H-M   'P 1'
#
loop_
_entity.id
_entity.type
_entity.pdbx_description
1 polymer ?
#
loop_
_entity_poly.entity_id
_entity_poly.type
_entity_poly.pdbx_seq_one_letter_code
_entity_poly.pdbx_strand_id
1 'polypeptide(L)'
;MAASHSISKRFLDATLRCATPEGIILLKLFALPSLYRQGQVDRADLYETDILQLLRIDPVTDEKLLTQLESHVSETDLKALAEVLCDLRKRMGNSDRFRESGRSAQS
;
A
#
# COMPACT_ATOMS: atom_id res chain seq x y z
N MET A 1 -1.77 -22.08 -4.99
CA MET A 1 -2.19 -20.95 -5.87
C MET A 1 -0.94 -20.14 -6.18
N ALA A 2 -0.43 -20.20 -7.40
CA ALA A 2 0.89 -19.66 -7.74
C ALA A 2 0.81 -18.31 -8.47
N ALA A 3 1.71 -17.41 -8.06
CA ALA A 3 2.10 -16.12 -8.67
C ALA A 3 1.20 -14.89 -8.45
N SER A 4 1.01 -14.40 -7.22
CA SER A 4 0.12 -13.25 -6.96
C SER A 4 0.78 -11.86 -6.87
N HIS A 5 2.11 -11.77 -6.74
CA HIS A 5 2.79 -10.47 -6.48
C HIS A 5 3.64 -9.96 -7.64
N SER A 6 3.76 -10.72 -8.73
CA SER A 6 4.49 -10.30 -9.91
C SER A 6 3.90 -10.88 -11.20
N ILE A 7 4.03 -10.12 -12.28
CA ILE A 7 3.54 -10.43 -13.61
C ILE A 7 4.68 -10.30 -14.62
N SER A 8 4.74 -11.21 -15.59
CA SER A 8 5.66 -11.06 -16.72
C SER A 8 5.01 -10.16 -17.77
N LYS A 9 5.69 -9.08 -18.17
CA LYS A 9 5.25 -8.17 -19.24
C LYS A 9 6.32 -8.10 -20.32
N ARG A 10 5.89 -8.15 -21.57
CA ARG A 10 6.78 -7.87 -22.70
C ARG A 10 6.99 -6.36 -22.82
N PHE A 11 8.25 -5.95 -22.89
CA PHE A 11 8.64 -4.56 -23.11
C PHE A 11 9.79 -4.56 -24.12
N LEU A 12 9.55 -3.97 -25.29
CA LEU A 12 10.43 -4.07 -26.46
C LEU A 12 10.76 -5.55 -26.76
N ASP A 13 12.05 -5.87 -26.84
CA ASP A 13 12.55 -7.21 -27.16
C ASP A 13 12.77 -8.09 -25.92
N ALA A 14 12.39 -7.61 -24.72
CA ALA A 14 12.57 -8.32 -23.47
C ALA A 14 11.24 -8.69 -22.80
N THR A 15 11.26 -9.79 -22.04
CA THR A 15 10.21 -10.11 -21.07
C THR A 15 10.69 -9.73 -19.68
N LEU A 16 10.06 -8.72 -19.08
CA LEU A 16 10.38 -8.20 -17.76
C LEU A 16 9.45 -8.80 -16.71
N ARG A 17 9.98 -9.10 -15.54
CA ARG A 17 9.17 -9.44 -14.37
C ARG A 17 8.88 -8.17 -13.59
N CYS A 18 7.61 -7.78 -13.52
CA CYS A 18 7.15 -6.59 -12.83
C CYS A 18 6.35 -6.97 -11.59
N ALA A 19 6.44 -6.18 -10.53
CA ALA A 19 5.55 -6.35 -9.38
C ALA A 19 4.10 -5.98 -9.76
N THR A 20 3.12 -6.67 -9.17
CA THR A 20 1.72 -6.25 -9.20
C THR A 20 1.51 -5.08 -8.23
N PRO A 21 0.40 -4.32 -8.32
CA PRO A 21 0.09 -3.28 -7.33
C PRO A 21 0.15 -3.81 -5.89
N GLU A 22 -0.52 -4.94 -5.61
CA GLU A 22 -0.38 -5.67 -4.35
C GLU A 22 1.08 -5.96 -3.96
N GLY A 23 1.89 -6.45 -4.90
CA GLY A 23 3.31 -6.71 -4.67
C GLY A 23 4.10 -5.44 -4.31
N ILE A 24 3.81 -4.30 -4.96
CA ILE A 24 4.45 -3.02 -4.61
C ILE A 24 4.01 -2.55 -3.24
N ILE A 25 2.72 -2.69 -2.89
CA ILE A 25 2.21 -2.35 -1.55
C ILE A 25 2.97 -3.14 -0.48
N LEU A 26 3.10 -4.46 -0.65
CA LEU A 26 3.83 -5.31 0.30
C LEU A 26 5.29 -4.88 0.48
N LEU A 27 5.99 -4.58 -0.61
CA LEU A 27 7.38 -4.11 -0.55
C LEU A 27 7.51 -2.76 0.17
N LYS A 28 6.55 -1.84 -0.02
CA LYS A 28 6.55 -0.54 0.66
C LYS A 28 6.24 -0.69 2.15
N LEU A 29 5.22 -1.49 2.51
CA LEU A 29 4.89 -1.78 3.90
C LEU A 29 6.07 -2.43 4.63
N PHE A 30 6.75 -3.39 4.01
CA PHE A 30 7.93 -4.02 4.58
C PHE A 30 9.07 -3.03 4.90
N ALA A 31 9.23 -1.98 4.09
CA ALA A 31 10.28 -0.99 4.26
C ALA A 31 9.97 0.07 5.35
N LEU A 32 8.69 0.40 5.56
CA LEU A 32 8.25 1.48 6.44
C LEU A 32 8.84 1.44 7.86
N PRO A 33 8.88 0.29 8.58
CA PRO A 33 9.40 0.27 9.95
C PRO A 33 10.86 0.70 10.03
N SER A 34 11.66 0.33 9.02
CA SER A 34 13.06 0.72 8.94
C SER A 34 13.22 2.22 8.65
N LEU A 35 12.40 2.78 7.76
CA LEU A 35 12.39 4.21 7.47
C LEU A 35 12.05 5.03 8.72
N TYR A 36 11.02 4.60 9.46
CA TYR A 36 10.63 5.24 10.71
C TYR A 36 11.74 5.17 11.77
N ARG A 37 12.35 4.01 11.99
CA ARG A 37 13.46 3.86 12.95
C ARG A 37 14.68 4.70 12.61
N GLN A 38 14.93 4.92 11.31
CA GLN A 38 16.05 5.75 10.84
C GLN A 38 15.71 7.25 10.81
N GLY A 39 14.51 7.65 11.23
CA GLY A 39 14.07 9.05 11.17
C GLY A 39 13.88 9.58 9.74
N GLN A 40 13.73 8.71 8.74
CA GLN A 40 13.55 9.09 7.33
C GLN A 40 12.07 9.39 7.04
N VAL A 41 11.51 10.38 7.75
CA VAL A 41 10.07 10.71 7.72
C VAL A 41 9.61 11.10 6.32
N ASP A 42 10.37 11.96 5.61
CA ASP A 42 10.03 12.37 4.24
C ASP A 42 9.87 11.16 3.29
N ARG A 43 10.69 10.11 3.49
CA ARG A 43 10.59 8.88 2.68
C ARG A 43 9.43 8.01 3.11
N ALA A 44 9.15 7.93 4.40
CA ALA A 44 7.99 7.22 4.92
C ALA A 44 6.69 7.83 4.38
N ASP A 45 6.58 9.16 4.37
CA ASP A 45 5.42 9.89 3.83
C ASP A 45 5.19 9.63 2.34
N LEU A 46 6.28 9.56 1.54
CA LEU A 46 6.19 9.15 0.13
C LEU A 46 5.69 7.71 -0.01
N TYR A 47 6.18 6.79 0.83
CA TYR A 47 5.76 5.39 0.80
C TYR A 47 4.29 5.23 1.19
N GLU A 48 3.83 5.92 2.23
CA GLU A 48 2.43 5.96 2.64
C GLU A 48 1.53 6.53 1.55
N THR A 49 1.95 7.62 0.91
CA THR A 49 1.21 8.24 -0.19
C THR A 49 1.08 7.28 -1.37
N ASP A 50 2.16 6.61 -1.74
CA ASP A 50 2.15 5.61 -2.80
C ASP A 50 1.25 4.41 -2.47
N ILE A 51 1.31 3.90 -1.24
CA ILE A 51 0.43 2.81 -0.77
C ILE A 51 -1.03 3.25 -0.88
N LEU A 52 -1.38 4.46 -0.44
CA LEU A 52 -2.73 5.00 -0.54
C LEU A 52 -3.21 5.06 -2.00
N GLN A 53 -2.36 5.51 -2.92
CA GLN A 53 -2.69 5.55 -4.35
C GLN A 53 -2.87 4.15 -4.94
N LEU A 54 -2.01 3.20 -4.58
CA LEU A 54 -2.10 1.82 -5.04
C LEU A 54 -3.36 1.12 -4.52
N LEU A 55 -3.72 1.34 -3.25
CA LEU A 55 -4.95 0.80 -2.64
C LEU A 55 -6.25 1.33 -3.28
N ARG A 56 -6.20 2.49 -3.93
CA ARG A 56 -7.33 3.02 -4.73
C ARG A 56 -7.46 2.31 -6.08
N ILE A 57 -6.34 1.86 -6.64
CA ILE A 57 -6.31 1.17 -7.94
C ILE A 57 -6.62 -0.32 -7.76
N ASP A 58 -6.11 -0.91 -6.68
CA ASP A 58 -6.23 -2.33 -6.35
C ASP A 58 -6.70 -2.48 -4.90
N PRO A 59 -8.01 -2.69 -4.65
CA PRO A 59 -8.62 -2.67 -3.32
C PRO A 59 -8.36 -3.99 -2.56
N VAL A 60 -7.09 -4.37 -2.43
CA VAL A 60 -6.65 -5.47 -1.57
C VAL A 60 -6.99 -5.16 -0.11
N THR A 61 -7.37 -6.18 0.68
CA THR A 61 -7.75 -6.01 2.09
C THR A 61 -6.52 -5.97 3.01
N ASP A 62 -6.68 -5.33 4.18
CA ASP A 62 -5.60 -5.17 5.15
C ASP A 62 -5.18 -6.53 5.73
N GLU A 63 -6.14 -7.43 5.98
CA GLU A 63 -5.86 -8.79 6.48
C GLU A 63 -4.97 -9.56 5.51
N LYS A 64 -5.25 -9.46 4.21
CA LYS A 64 -4.44 -10.14 3.19
C LYS A 64 -2.99 -9.63 3.21
N LEU A 65 -2.80 -8.32 3.31
CA LEU A 65 -1.46 -7.71 3.35
C LEU A 65 -0.69 -8.12 4.61
N LEU A 66 -1.35 -8.03 5.77
CA LEU A 66 -0.75 -8.34 7.07
C LEU A 66 -0.36 -9.81 7.16
N THR A 67 -1.23 -10.73 6.73
CA THR A 67 -0.92 -12.18 6.70
C THR A 67 0.30 -12.50 5.82
N GLN A 68 0.51 -11.78 4.71
CA GLN A 68 1.73 -11.99 3.91
C GLN A 68 2.99 -11.47 4.60
N LEU A 69 2.87 -10.44 5.46
CA LEU A 69 4.01 -9.82 6.14
C LEU A 69 4.38 -10.51 7.46
N GLU A 70 3.46 -11.26 8.08
CA GLU A 70 3.67 -11.96 9.37
C GLU A 70 4.98 -12.75 9.45
N SER A 71 5.39 -13.42 8.36
CA SER A 71 6.62 -14.23 8.32
C SER A 71 7.91 -13.43 8.06
N HIS A 72 7.79 -12.13 7.79
CA HIS A 72 8.88 -11.27 7.34
C HIS A 72 9.18 -10.10 8.28
N VAL A 73 8.26 -9.72 9.17
CA VAL A 73 8.44 -8.61 10.12
C VAL A 73 8.21 -9.07 11.56
N SER A 74 8.70 -8.30 12.52
CA SER A 74 8.43 -8.57 13.95
C SER A 74 6.96 -8.33 14.29
N GLU A 75 6.45 -8.95 15.36
CA GLU A 75 5.07 -8.72 15.82
C GLU A 75 4.81 -7.24 16.16
N THR A 76 5.82 -6.56 16.73
CA THR A 76 5.76 -5.13 17.02
C THR A 76 5.64 -4.30 15.74
N ASP A 77 6.45 -4.61 14.71
CA ASP A 77 6.36 -3.94 13.42
C ASP A 77 5.01 -4.22 12.73
N LEU A 78 4.49 -5.45 12.83
CA LEU A 78 3.22 -5.83 12.25
C LEU A 78 2.05 -5.04 12.85
N LYS A 79 2.04 -4.82 14.16
CA LYS A 79 1.06 -3.97 14.85
C LYS A 79 1.13 -2.52 14.38
N ALA A 80 2.34 -1.96 14.29
CA ALA A 80 2.54 -0.61 13.78
C ALA A 80 2.09 -0.47 12.31
N LEU A 81 2.33 -1.48 11.47
CA LEU A 81 1.85 -1.49 10.09
C LEU A 81 0.32 -1.57 9.99
N ALA A 82 -0.34 -2.29 10.89
CA ALA A 82 -1.80 -2.31 10.97
C ALA A 82 -2.37 -0.92 11.33
N GLU A 83 -1.71 -0.18 12.22
CA GLU A 83 -2.08 1.20 12.57
C GLU A 83 -1.92 2.14 11.36
N VAL A 84 -0.80 2.03 10.63
CA VAL A 84 -0.57 2.80 9.38
C VAL A 84 -1.68 2.51 8.36
N LEU A 85 -1.99 1.23 8.10
CA LEU A 85 -3.06 0.86 7.17
C LEU A 85 -4.41 1.45 7.59
N CYS A 86 -4.77 1.34 8.87
CA CYS A 86 -5.99 1.92 9.42
C CYS A 86 -6.09 3.43 9.14
N ASP A 87 -5.00 4.16 9.32
CA ASP A 87 -4.97 5.61 9.06
C ASP A 87 -5.03 5.95 7.58
N LEU A 88 -4.37 5.17 6.70
CA LEU A 88 -4.52 5.32 5.25
C LEU A 88 -5.96 5.08 4.80
N ARG A 89 -6.65 4.06 5.35
CA ARG A 89 -8.07 3.79 5.07
C ARG A 89 -8.97 4.95 5.50
N LYS A 90 -8.73 5.54 6.67
CA LYS A 90 -9.47 6.74 7.12
C LYS A 90 -9.25 7.92 6.16
N ARG A 91 -8.01 8.18 5.74
CA ARG A 91 -7.68 9.24 4.77
C ARG A 91 -8.40 9.02 3.43
N MET A 92 -8.48 7.77 2.96
CA MET A 92 -9.24 7.40 1.76
C MET A 92 -10.74 7.70 1.94
N GLY A 93 -11.36 7.20 3.00
CA GLY A 93 -12.79 7.43 3.26
C GLY A 93 -13.16 8.91 3.43
N ASN A 94 -12.31 9.71 4.06
CA ASN A 94 -12.48 11.16 4.14
C ASN A 94 -12.46 11.80 2.75
N SER A 95 -11.49 11.42 1.91
CA SER A 95 -11.39 11.93 0.54
C SER A 95 -12.64 11.61 -0.27
N ASP A 96 -13.17 10.40 -0.15
CA ASP A 96 -14.37 9.97 -0.89
C ASP A 96 -15.60 10.78 -0.45
N ARG A 97 -15.76 11.01 0.86
CA ARG A 97 -16.81 11.89 1.42
C ARG A 97 -16.75 13.32 0.89
N PHE A 98 -15.55 13.91 0.78
CA PHE A 98 -15.39 15.25 0.21
C PHE A 98 -15.75 15.29 -1.28
N ARG A 99 -15.42 14.22 -2.04
CA ARG A 99 -15.79 14.11 -3.45
C ARG A 99 -17.30 13.95 -3.66
N GLU A 100 -18.01 13.29 -2.75
CA GLU A 100 -19.46 13.17 -2.79
C GLU A 100 -20.14 14.48 -2.40
N SER A 101 -19.69 15.12 -1.33
CA SER A 101 -20.24 16.39 -0.84
C SER A 101 -20.10 17.52 -1.88
N GLY A 102 -19.00 17.55 -2.64
CA GLY A 102 -18.81 18.51 -3.74
C GLY A 102 -19.71 18.28 -4.96
N ARG A 103 -20.21 17.06 -5.18
CA ARG A 103 -21.11 16.74 -6.30
C ARG A 103 -22.56 17.12 -5.99
N SER A 104 -23.00 16.93 -4.75
CA SER A 104 -24.36 17.30 -4.32
C SER A 104 -24.59 18.81 -4.23
N ALA A 105 -23.53 19.61 -4.10
CA ALA A 105 -23.61 21.08 -4.09
C ALA A 105 -23.67 21.72 -5.48
N GLN A 106 -23.54 20.94 -6.56
CA GLN A 106 -23.57 21.40 -7.96
C GLN A 106 -24.84 20.96 -8.72
N SER A 107 -25.81 20.34 -8.03
CA SER A 107 -27.13 19.97 -8.55
C SER A 107 -28.22 20.78 -7.85
#